data_AF-A0A952W531-F1
#
_entry.id   AF-A0A952W531-F1
#
_cell.length_a   1.000
_cell.length_b   1.000
_cell.length_c   1.000
_cell.angle_alpha   90.00
_cell.angle_beta   90.00
_cell.angle_gamma   90.00
#
_symmetry.space_group_name_H-M   'P 1'
#
loop_
_entity.id
_entity.type
_entity.pdbx_description
1 polymer ?
#
loop_
_entity_poly.entity_id
_entity_poly.type
_entity_poly.pdbx_seq_one_letter_code
_entity_poly.pdbx_strand_id
1 'polypeptide(L)'
;MPSPANDASQTPVTWAALLAHWTHFAQASLALPDTQARWKHAVPDIIALQAVTFAAADLDTLPNDERALGVDRAEVLLGKHVAAVHALWHGQMLPDALRELIDDARLAVTRARSAGVEWVAAQAWPAITDTVKLLTILTQLDFRGDLYVALPGRELLAGCPLAFARMPKGGSPPAAVLDALTSAFTEGGSVIGPTRRSGMRQVYRQHAEGRGGHVRDLVTDFDDRLHPGQPLLVPIILGGEPQRLPVFAQGEPARATEVVFDTALTDGCERTRGARPSM
;
A
#
# COMPACT_ATOMS: atom_id res chain seq x y z
N MET A 1 16.54 -21.60 9.53
CA MET A 1 17.64 -20.75 9.04
C MET A 1 17.49 -19.39 9.71
N PRO A 2 18.52 -18.85 10.36
CA PRO A 2 18.44 -17.51 10.96
C PRO A 2 18.43 -16.47 9.84
N SER A 3 17.47 -15.55 9.90
CA SER A 3 17.44 -14.34 9.06
C SER A 3 18.72 -13.53 9.32
N PRO A 4 19.40 -12.99 8.29
CA PRO A 4 20.54 -12.12 8.54
C PRO A 4 20.00 -10.89 9.28
N ALA A 5 20.41 -10.74 10.54
CA ALA A 5 20.24 -9.49 11.26
C ALA A 5 20.94 -8.42 10.43
N ASN A 6 20.17 -7.47 9.90
CA ASN A 6 20.70 -6.35 9.16
C ASN A 6 21.59 -5.58 10.14
N ASP A 7 22.90 -5.64 9.90
CA ASP A 7 23.92 -5.16 10.82
C ASP A 7 23.82 -3.63 10.89
N ALA A 8 23.28 -3.10 11.99
CA ALA A 8 23.02 -1.67 12.17
C ALA A 8 24.29 -0.80 12.02
N SER A 9 25.47 -1.42 12.01
CA SER A 9 26.77 -0.81 11.73
C SER A 9 27.04 -0.52 10.24
N GLN A 10 26.30 -1.13 9.30
CA GLN A 10 26.45 -0.91 7.85
C GLN A 10 25.63 0.29 7.35
N THR A 11 24.50 0.58 8.02
CA THR A 11 23.59 1.69 7.67
C THR A 11 24.29 3.06 7.65
N PRO A 12 25.14 3.44 8.64
CA PRO A 12 25.83 4.73 8.64
C PRO A 12 26.80 4.88 7.48
N VAL A 13 27.48 3.79 7.08
CA VAL A 13 28.45 3.78 5.97
C VAL A 13 27.73 3.95 4.64
N THR A 14 26.58 3.31 4.47
CA THR A 14 25.74 3.44 3.27
C THR A 14 25.17 4.84 3.12
N TRP A 15 24.64 5.44 4.19
CA TRP A 15 24.12 6.81 4.15
C TRP A 15 25.20 7.86 3.89
N ALA A 16 26.38 7.72 4.51
CA ALA A 16 27.50 8.60 4.26
C ALA A 16 28.00 8.51 2.80
N ALA A 17 28.07 7.30 2.23
CA ALA A 17 28.42 7.09 0.83
C ALA A 17 27.37 7.68 -0.12
N LEU A 18 26.08 7.55 0.20
CA LEU A 18 24.97 8.10 -0.59
C LEU A 18 24.98 9.64 -0.56
N LEU A 19 25.20 10.24 0.62
CA LEU A 19 25.38 11.70 0.76
C LEU A 19 26.61 12.21 0.02
N ALA A 20 27.74 11.49 0.09
CA ALA A 20 28.93 11.82 -0.67
C ALA A 20 28.68 11.76 -2.19
N HIS A 21 27.94 10.75 -2.65
CA HIS A 21 27.53 10.63 -4.05
C HIS A 21 26.66 11.83 -4.49
N TRP A 22 25.65 12.22 -3.71
CA TRP A 22 24.80 13.39 -4.04
C TRP A 22 25.56 14.71 -4.01
N THR A 23 26.48 14.87 -3.05
CA THR A 23 27.35 16.05 -2.99
C THR A 23 28.24 16.14 -4.22
N HIS A 24 28.81 15.01 -4.64
CA HIS A 24 29.60 14.93 -5.85
C HIS A 24 28.78 15.23 -7.11
N PHE A 25 27.56 14.67 -7.21
CA PHE A 25 26.63 14.94 -8.30
C PHE A 25 26.26 16.43 -8.39
N ALA A 26 25.96 17.07 -7.26
CA ALA A 26 25.66 18.49 -7.18
C ALA A 26 26.88 19.36 -7.56
N GLN A 27 28.09 18.96 -7.19
CA GLN A 27 29.32 19.66 -7.59
C GLN A 27 29.59 19.50 -9.10
N ALA A 28 29.42 18.30 -9.64
CA ALA A 28 29.61 18.01 -11.06
C ALA A 28 28.63 18.79 -11.94
N SER A 29 27.40 19.02 -11.49
CA SER A 29 26.42 19.79 -12.24
C SER A 29 26.79 21.26 -12.42
N LEU A 30 27.58 21.84 -11.50
CA LEU A 30 28.07 23.21 -11.62
C LEU A 30 29.01 23.38 -12.82
N ALA A 31 29.73 22.32 -13.17
CA ALA A 31 30.66 22.28 -14.31
C ALA A 31 29.98 22.01 -15.66
N LEU A 32 28.67 21.78 -15.69
CA LEU A 32 27.94 21.61 -16.96
C LEU A 32 27.99 22.90 -17.78
N PRO A 33 28.16 22.80 -19.12
CA PRO A 33 28.13 23.95 -20.00
C PRO A 33 26.73 24.59 -20.02
N ASP A 34 26.64 25.89 -20.31
CA ASP A 34 25.38 26.63 -20.34
C ASP A 34 24.37 26.09 -21.37
N THR A 35 24.85 25.37 -22.39
CA THR A 35 23.99 24.62 -23.33
C THR A 35 23.15 23.52 -22.66
N GLN A 36 23.51 23.13 -21.44
CA GLN A 36 22.79 22.18 -20.59
C GLN A 36 22.17 22.86 -19.34
N ALA A 37 21.89 24.16 -19.40
CA ALA A 37 21.37 24.93 -18.27
C ALA A 37 20.16 24.27 -17.57
N ARG A 38 19.26 23.63 -18.32
CA ARG A 38 18.09 22.93 -17.74
C ARG A 38 18.48 21.79 -16.81
N TRP A 39 19.44 20.96 -17.22
CA TRP A 39 19.95 19.88 -16.38
C TRP A 39 20.60 20.44 -15.11
N LYS A 40 21.39 21.50 -15.25
CA LYS A 40 22.00 22.20 -14.12
C LYS A 40 20.95 22.74 -13.15
N HIS A 41 19.85 23.30 -13.65
CA HIS A 41 18.74 23.79 -12.82
C HIS A 41 17.87 22.69 -12.21
N ALA A 42 17.80 21.50 -12.83
CA ALA A 42 17.00 20.39 -12.34
C ALA A 42 17.64 19.62 -11.18
N VAL A 43 18.96 19.76 -10.99
CA VAL A 43 19.72 18.98 -10.00
C VAL A 43 19.15 19.02 -8.58
N PRO A 44 18.73 20.18 -8.02
CA PRO A 44 18.11 20.20 -6.70
C PRO A 44 16.83 19.36 -6.63
N ASP A 45 15.99 19.41 -7.67
CA ASP A 45 14.75 18.64 -7.73
C ASP A 45 14.99 17.15 -7.95
N ILE A 46 16.02 16.78 -8.73
CA ILE A 46 16.48 15.38 -8.89
C ILE A 46 16.88 14.80 -7.54
N ILE A 47 17.76 15.50 -6.80
CA ILE A 47 18.21 15.08 -5.47
C ILE A 47 17.02 14.96 -4.52
N ALA A 48 16.10 15.92 -4.56
CA ALA A 48 14.91 15.91 -3.71
C ALA A 48 13.97 14.74 -4.02
N LEU A 49 13.73 14.40 -5.29
CA LEU A 49 12.91 13.24 -5.68
C LEU A 49 13.52 11.92 -5.18
N GLN A 50 14.83 11.78 -5.24
CA GLN A 50 15.52 10.59 -4.71
C GLN A 50 15.47 10.55 -3.18
N ALA A 51 15.66 11.69 -2.52
CA ALA A 51 15.50 11.79 -1.07
C ALA A 51 14.08 11.39 -0.63
N VAL A 52 13.04 11.83 -1.36
CA VAL A 52 11.65 11.39 -1.11
C VAL A 52 11.50 9.88 -1.30
N THR A 53 12.10 9.31 -2.36
CA THR A 53 12.07 7.87 -2.64
C THR A 53 12.65 7.06 -1.49
N PHE A 54 13.84 7.44 -0.99
CA PHE A 54 14.47 6.74 0.13
C PHE A 54 13.72 6.96 1.45
N ALA A 55 13.34 8.21 1.75
CA ALA A 55 12.61 8.53 2.97
C ALA A 55 11.26 7.78 3.05
N ALA A 56 10.57 7.62 1.92
CA ALA A 56 9.31 6.88 1.85
C ALA A 56 9.47 5.39 2.22
N ALA A 57 10.60 4.77 1.89
CA ALA A 57 10.90 3.39 2.26
C ALA A 57 11.12 3.22 3.78
N ASP A 58 11.64 4.26 4.43
CA ASP A 58 11.95 4.24 5.87
C ASP A 58 10.76 4.67 6.75
N LEU A 59 9.66 5.15 6.17
CA LEU A 59 8.48 5.58 6.94
C LEU A 59 7.91 4.46 7.84
N ASP A 60 8.13 3.20 7.49
CA ASP A 60 7.68 2.06 8.28
C ASP A 60 8.50 1.87 9.58
N THR A 61 9.61 2.58 9.78
CA THR A 61 10.33 2.60 11.06
C THR A 61 9.80 3.62 12.05
N LEU A 62 8.88 4.50 11.62
CA LEU A 62 8.32 5.57 12.44
C LEU A 62 7.06 5.12 13.20
N PRO A 63 6.73 5.77 14.34
CA PRO A 63 5.41 5.68 14.96
C PRO A 63 4.28 6.03 13.98
N ASN A 64 3.08 5.45 14.16
CA ASN A 64 1.98 5.59 13.20
C ASN A 64 1.54 7.04 12.93
N ASP A 65 1.53 7.89 13.95
CA ASP A 65 1.18 9.31 13.86
C ASP A 65 2.24 10.11 13.09
N GLU A 66 3.52 9.91 13.40
CA GLU A 66 4.63 10.51 12.65
C GLU A 66 4.70 10.01 11.21
N ARG A 67 4.41 8.72 11.02
CA ARG A 67 4.37 8.07 9.71
C ARG A 67 3.30 8.67 8.81
N ALA A 68 2.08 8.86 9.30
CA ALA A 68 1.00 9.46 8.53
C ALA A 68 1.37 10.87 8.06
N LEU A 69 1.93 11.69 8.96
CA LEU A 69 2.46 13.01 8.61
C LEU A 69 3.63 12.92 7.60
N GLY A 70 4.48 11.91 7.74
CA GLY A 70 5.58 11.63 6.82
C GLY A 70 5.10 11.31 5.41
N VAL A 71 4.03 10.51 5.26
CA VAL A 71 3.38 10.23 3.97
C VAL A 71 2.83 11.51 3.36
N ASP A 72 2.06 12.31 4.11
CA ASP A 72 1.50 13.57 3.60
C ASP A 72 2.60 14.54 3.16
N ARG A 73 3.69 14.63 3.92
CA ARG A 73 4.85 15.45 3.55
C ARG A 73 5.54 14.94 2.30
N ALA A 74 5.68 13.62 2.14
CA ALA A 74 6.25 13.02 0.95
C ALA A 74 5.39 13.29 -0.29
N GLU A 75 4.06 13.22 -0.19
CA GLU A 75 3.12 13.56 -1.27
C GLU A 75 3.28 15.03 -1.71
N VAL A 76 3.35 15.97 -0.76
CA VAL A 76 3.55 17.40 -1.04
C VAL A 76 4.91 17.67 -1.70
N LEU A 77 5.99 17.09 -1.16
CA LEU A 77 7.34 17.26 -1.72
C LEU A 77 7.44 16.68 -3.12
N LEU A 78 6.90 15.47 -3.33
CA LEU A 78 6.81 14.85 -4.64
C LEU A 78 6.12 15.77 -5.65
N GLY A 79 4.92 16.25 -5.34
CA GLY A 79 4.17 17.16 -6.22
C GLY A 79 4.94 18.44 -6.56
N LYS A 80 5.58 19.06 -5.55
CA LYS A 80 6.41 20.26 -5.73
C LYS A 80 7.57 20.02 -6.70
N HIS A 81 8.36 18.97 -6.49
CA HIS A 81 9.57 18.72 -7.27
C HIS A 81 9.26 18.19 -8.68
N VAL A 82 8.20 17.39 -8.83
CA VAL A 82 7.68 17.00 -10.15
C VAL A 82 7.27 18.23 -10.95
N ALA A 83 6.53 19.17 -10.36
CA ALA A 83 6.11 20.40 -11.03
C ALA A 83 7.31 21.27 -11.46
N ALA A 84 8.33 21.40 -10.60
CA ALA A 84 9.55 22.14 -10.92
C ALA A 84 10.32 21.53 -12.10
N VAL A 85 10.48 20.20 -12.13
CA VAL A 85 11.09 19.49 -13.25
C VAL A 85 10.29 19.69 -14.54
N HIS A 86 8.96 19.55 -14.51
CA HIS A 86 8.14 19.77 -15.69
C HIS A 86 8.20 21.22 -16.20
N ALA A 87 8.32 22.21 -15.31
CA ALA A 87 8.46 23.61 -15.71
C ALA A 87 9.75 23.85 -16.53
N LEU A 88 10.86 23.19 -16.16
CA LEU A 88 12.13 23.29 -16.89
C LEU A 88 12.07 22.68 -18.30
N TRP A 89 11.20 21.68 -18.54
CA TRP A 89 10.99 21.04 -19.85
C TRP A 89 9.66 21.41 -20.51
N HIS A 90 9.08 22.55 -20.14
CA HIS A 90 7.82 23.00 -20.75
C HIS A 90 7.93 23.08 -22.29
N GLY A 91 6.94 22.49 -22.98
CA GLY A 91 6.89 22.44 -24.44
C GLY A 91 7.87 21.45 -25.09
N GLN A 92 8.55 20.61 -24.29
CA GLN A 92 9.46 19.57 -24.78
C GLN A 92 9.15 18.22 -24.12
N MET A 93 9.65 17.14 -24.73
CA MET A 93 9.57 15.82 -24.11
C MET A 93 10.49 15.75 -22.90
N LEU A 94 9.97 15.22 -21.79
CA LEU A 94 10.78 14.96 -20.60
C LEU A 94 11.75 13.80 -20.89
N PRO A 95 13.07 13.98 -20.63
CA PRO A 95 14.06 12.91 -20.73
C PRO A 95 13.65 11.65 -19.98
N ASP A 96 13.91 10.48 -20.55
CA ASP A 96 13.47 9.20 -19.98
C ASP A 96 14.00 8.98 -18.55
N ALA A 97 15.26 9.31 -18.28
CA ALA A 97 15.84 9.20 -16.94
C ALA A 97 15.10 10.05 -15.88
N LEU A 98 14.58 11.22 -16.24
CA LEU A 98 13.77 12.04 -15.32
C LEU A 98 12.37 11.46 -15.14
N ARG A 99 11.81 10.86 -16.19
CA ARG A 99 10.52 10.16 -16.10
C ARG A 99 10.60 8.96 -15.18
N GLU A 100 11.61 8.10 -15.38
CA GLU A 100 11.89 6.94 -14.53
C GLU A 100 12.06 7.36 -13.06
N LEU A 101 12.84 8.41 -12.79
CA LEU A 101 13.02 8.94 -11.44
C LEU A 101 11.70 9.39 -10.79
N ILE A 102 10.86 10.10 -11.56
CA ILE A 102 9.55 10.55 -11.07
C ILE A 102 8.64 9.35 -10.79
N ASP A 103 8.66 8.34 -11.65
CA ASP A 103 7.86 7.12 -11.51
C ASP A 103 8.31 6.30 -10.29
N ASP A 104 9.62 6.19 -10.03
CA ASP A 104 10.17 5.55 -8.84
C ASP A 104 9.73 6.27 -7.56
N ALA A 105 9.81 7.60 -7.54
CA ALA A 105 9.39 8.41 -6.39
C ALA A 105 7.88 8.28 -6.13
N ARG A 106 7.07 8.28 -7.19
CA ARG A 106 5.62 8.01 -7.10
C ARG A 106 5.33 6.63 -6.55
N LEU A 107 6.01 5.60 -7.06
CA LEU A 107 5.83 4.22 -6.62
C LEU A 107 6.20 4.06 -5.14
N ALA A 108 7.29 4.69 -4.68
CA ALA A 108 7.70 4.66 -3.29
C ALA A 108 6.65 5.30 -2.35
N VAL A 109 6.14 6.48 -2.71
CA VAL A 109 5.07 7.16 -1.94
C VAL A 109 3.78 6.34 -1.95
N THR A 110 3.38 5.78 -3.10
CA THR A 110 2.21 4.90 -3.19
C THR A 110 2.36 3.68 -2.29
N ARG A 111 3.52 3.01 -2.30
CA ARG A 111 3.81 1.88 -1.42
C ARG A 111 3.73 2.25 0.06
N ALA A 112 4.29 3.40 0.44
CA ALA A 112 4.16 3.90 1.80
C ALA A 112 2.69 4.13 2.16
N ARG A 113 1.89 4.75 1.29
CA ARG A 113 0.46 4.96 1.54
C ARG A 113 -0.34 3.65 1.61
N SER A 114 0.01 2.65 0.81
CA SER A 114 -0.74 1.39 0.72
C SER A 114 -0.34 0.35 1.77
N ALA A 115 0.78 0.55 2.46
CA ALA A 115 1.33 -0.46 3.34
C ALA A 115 0.35 -0.86 4.44
N GLY A 116 0.31 -2.16 4.77
CA GLY A 116 -0.49 -2.71 5.86
C GLY A 116 0.13 -3.97 6.49
N VAL A 117 -0.64 -4.59 7.35
CA VAL A 117 -0.29 -5.83 8.03
C VAL A 117 -1.12 -6.95 7.43
N GLU A 118 -0.46 -8.07 7.13
CA GLU A 118 -1.08 -9.25 6.53
C GLU A 118 -1.03 -10.44 7.49
N TRP A 119 -2.09 -11.23 7.48
CA TRP A 119 -2.13 -12.58 8.05
C TRP A 119 -2.26 -13.58 6.91
N VAL A 120 -1.56 -14.70 7.02
CA VAL A 120 -1.51 -15.75 6.00
C VAL A 120 -1.97 -17.07 6.62
N ALA A 121 -2.77 -17.84 5.88
CA ALA A 121 -3.20 -19.16 6.29
C ALA A 121 -1.98 -20.12 6.37
N ALA A 122 -1.67 -20.68 7.55
CA ALA A 122 -0.54 -21.62 7.69
C ALA A 122 -0.85 -23.01 7.10
N GLN A 123 -2.14 -23.34 7.06
CA GLN A 123 -2.71 -24.57 6.53
C GLN A 123 -3.99 -24.21 5.76
N ALA A 124 -4.68 -25.21 5.20
CA ALA A 124 -6.00 -24.97 4.65
C ALA A 124 -6.91 -24.39 5.74
N TRP A 125 -7.47 -23.20 5.51
CA TRP A 125 -8.07 -22.39 6.56
C TRP A 125 -9.57 -22.24 6.33
N PRO A 126 -10.41 -22.67 7.29
CA PRO A 126 -11.85 -22.50 7.19
C PRO A 126 -12.19 -21.02 7.37
N ALA A 127 -12.93 -20.45 6.43
CA ALA A 127 -13.29 -19.04 6.41
C ALA A 127 -13.77 -18.48 7.77
N ILE A 128 -13.57 -17.17 8.00
CA ILE A 128 -14.00 -16.49 9.23
C ILE A 128 -15.49 -16.74 9.39
N THR A 129 -15.85 -17.35 10.52
CA THR A 129 -17.22 -17.80 10.74
C THR A 129 -18.08 -16.71 11.39
N ASP A 130 -17.47 -15.77 12.11
CA ASP A 130 -18.21 -14.70 12.80
C ASP A 130 -17.61 -13.31 12.54
N THR A 131 -17.92 -12.76 11.37
CA THR A 131 -17.57 -11.38 11.00
C THR A 131 -18.31 -10.34 11.84
N VAL A 132 -19.46 -10.68 12.42
CA VAL A 132 -20.27 -9.75 13.23
C VAL A 132 -19.58 -9.48 14.56
N LYS A 133 -19.11 -10.52 15.24
CA LYS A 133 -18.27 -10.40 16.46
C LYS A 133 -17.02 -9.57 16.16
N LEU A 134 -16.34 -9.84 15.05
CA LEU A 134 -15.15 -9.09 14.64
C LEU A 134 -15.43 -7.59 14.46
N LEU A 135 -16.47 -7.25 13.68
CA LEU A 135 -16.88 -5.85 13.48
C LEU A 135 -17.26 -5.18 14.81
N THR A 136 -17.98 -5.87 15.69
CA THR A 136 -18.35 -5.34 17.01
C THR A 136 -17.12 -4.96 17.83
N ILE A 137 -16.11 -5.84 17.89
CA ILE A 137 -14.86 -5.59 18.62
C ILE A 137 -14.11 -4.40 18.02
N LEU A 138 -13.98 -4.36 16.69
CA LEU A 138 -13.21 -3.30 16.02
C LEU A 138 -13.88 -1.93 16.13
N THR A 139 -15.21 -1.88 16.13
CA THR A 139 -15.96 -0.64 16.42
C THR A 139 -15.74 -0.17 17.85
N GLN A 140 -15.70 -1.08 18.83
CA GLN A 140 -15.40 -0.74 20.22
C GLN A 140 -13.97 -0.23 20.42
N LEU A 141 -13.03 -0.71 19.58
CA LEU A 141 -11.64 -0.26 19.56
C LEU A 141 -11.42 1.01 18.73
N ASP A 142 -12.49 1.62 18.20
CA ASP A 142 -12.43 2.81 17.34
C ASP A 142 -11.50 2.64 16.12
N PHE A 143 -11.47 1.45 15.51
CA PHE A 143 -10.59 1.21 14.38
C PHE A 143 -11.02 2.04 13.16
N ARG A 144 -10.18 2.99 12.75
CA ARG A 144 -10.43 3.91 11.61
C ARG A 144 -9.74 3.49 10.30
N GLY A 145 -9.19 2.29 10.25
CA GLY A 145 -8.44 1.80 9.11
C GLY A 145 -9.29 1.03 8.09
N ASP A 146 -8.60 0.36 7.18
CA ASP A 146 -9.19 -0.61 6.27
C ASP A 146 -8.92 -2.02 6.80
N LEU A 147 -9.91 -2.91 6.67
CA LEU A 147 -9.77 -4.33 6.94
C LEU A 147 -10.40 -5.14 5.81
N TYR A 148 -9.56 -5.97 5.20
CA TYR A 148 -9.93 -6.97 4.22
C TYR A 148 -9.78 -8.35 4.84
N VAL A 149 -10.74 -9.22 4.59
CA VAL A 149 -10.72 -10.60 5.08
C VAL A 149 -11.17 -11.58 4.02
N ALA A 150 -10.70 -12.81 4.14
CA ALA A 150 -11.17 -13.92 3.33
C ALA A 150 -12.68 -14.08 3.43
N LEU A 151 -13.30 -14.32 2.28
CA LEU A 151 -14.73 -14.39 2.14
C LEU A 151 -15.31 -15.49 3.05
N PRO A 152 -16.25 -15.15 3.95
CA PRO A 152 -16.90 -16.13 4.82
C PRO A 152 -17.48 -17.31 4.02
N GLY A 153 -17.33 -18.52 4.56
CA GLY A 153 -17.75 -19.76 3.93
C GLY A 153 -16.87 -20.29 2.78
N ARG A 154 -15.74 -19.65 2.44
CA ARG A 154 -14.78 -20.16 1.45
C ARG A 154 -13.45 -20.56 2.09
N GLU A 155 -13.13 -21.85 2.06
CA GLU A 155 -11.82 -22.36 2.47
C GLU A 155 -10.70 -21.71 1.64
N LEU A 156 -9.61 -21.29 2.28
CA LEU A 156 -8.39 -20.80 1.62
C LEU A 156 -7.30 -21.87 1.62
N LEU A 157 -6.50 -21.94 0.57
CA LEU A 157 -5.30 -22.78 0.55
C LEU A 157 -4.20 -22.23 1.47
N ALA A 158 -3.37 -23.13 1.98
CA ALA A 158 -2.18 -22.76 2.76
C ALA A 158 -1.27 -21.80 1.98
N GLY A 159 -0.71 -20.81 2.67
CA GLY A 159 0.12 -19.76 2.10
C GLY A 159 -0.66 -18.58 1.49
N CYS A 160 -1.99 -18.67 1.40
CA CYS A 160 -2.81 -17.56 0.92
C CYS A 160 -2.99 -16.47 2.00
N PRO A 161 -2.96 -15.18 1.60
CA PRO A 161 -3.45 -14.09 2.43
C PRO A 161 -4.85 -14.38 2.96
N LEU A 162 -4.99 -14.31 4.28
CA LEU A 162 -6.24 -14.48 5.01
C LEU A 162 -6.88 -13.12 5.28
N ALA A 163 -6.08 -12.15 5.69
CA ALA A 163 -6.56 -10.82 6.04
C ALA A 163 -5.47 -9.79 5.80
N PHE A 164 -5.89 -8.55 5.58
CA PHE A 164 -5.02 -7.40 5.48
C PHE A 164 -5.65 -6.21 6.18
N ALA A 165 -4.89 -5.55 7.05
CA ALA A 165 -5.33 -4.36 7.78
C ALA A 165 -4.32 -3.23 7.64
N ARG A 166 -4.81 -1.99 7.49
CA ARG A 166 -3.95 -0.80 7.47
C ARG A 166 -4.63 0.39 8.12
N MET A 167 -3.85 1.31 8.67
CA MET A 167 -4.37 2.62 9.10
C MET A 167 -4.60 3.55 7.91
N PRO A 168 -5.34 4.66 8.09
CA PRO A 168 -5.39 5.73 7.09
C PRO A 168 -3.97 6.17 6.73
N LYS A 169 -3.69 6.34 5.42
CA LYS A 169 -2.34 6.63 4.88
C LYS A 169 -1.32 5.50 5.11
N GLY A 170 -1.79 4.27 5.35
CA GLY A 170 -0.97 3.09 5.55
C GLY A 170 -0.50 2.94 7.00
N GLY A 171 0.43 2.02 7.24
CA GLY A 171 0.96 1.77 8.58
C GLY A 171 0.28 0.61 9.28
N SER A 172 0.69 0.33 10.51
CA SER A 172 0.18 -0.81 11.28
C SER A 172 -1.01 -0.39 12.12
N PRO A 173 -2.08 -1.19 12.23
CA PRO A 173 -3.09 -0.96 13.26
C PRO A 173 -2.47 -0.87 14.68
N PRO A 174 -3.12 -0.18 15.63
CA PRO A 174 -2.70 -0.17 17.03
C PRO A 174 -2.60 -1.59 17.61
N ALA A 175 -1.74 -1.78 18.62
CA ALA A 175 -1.49 -3.08 19.22
C ALA A 175 -2.78 -3.81 19.66
N ALA A 176 -3.70 -3.11 20.33
CA ALA A 176 -4.98 -3.68 20.75
C ALA A 176 -5.84 -4.21 19.57
N VAL A 177 -5.79 -3.53 18.41
CA VAL A 177 -6.47 -3.96 17.19
C VAL A 177 -5.76 -5.19 16.60
N LEU A 178 -4.43 -5.19 16.54
CA LEU A 178 -3.65 -6.34 16.08
C LEU A 178 -3.90 -7.59 16.93
N ASP A 179 -3.96 -7.44 18.25
CA ASP A 179 -4.22 -8.52 19.18
C ASP A 179 -5.62 -9.08 19.00
N ALA A 180 -6.62 -8.22 18.85
CA ALA A 180 -8.01 -8.61 18.57
C ALA A 180 -8.14 -9.36 17.23
N LEU A 181 -7.53 -8.85 16.17
CA LEU A 181 -7.51 -9.49 14.85
C LEU A 181 -6.82 -10.86 14.90
N THR A 182 -5.63 -10.92 15.50
CA THR A 182 -4.85 -12.16 15.62
C THR A 182 -5.60 -13.21 16.44
N SER A 183 -6.25 -12.81 17.53
CA SER A 183 -7.11 -13.69 18.32
C SER A 183 -8.28 -14.24 17.50
N ALA A 184 -8.98 -13.37 16.77
CA ALA A 184 -10.10 -13.78 15.92
C ALA A 184 -9.68 -14.75 14.80
N PHE A 185 -8.49 -14.57 14.21
CA PHE A 185 -8.02 -15.45 13.14
C PHE A 185 -7.46 -16.78 13.66
N THR A 186 -6.87 -16.78 14.85
CA THR A 186 -6.37 -18.01 15.49
C THR A 186 -7.49 -18.90 16.02
N GLU A 187 -8.66 -18.35 16.37
CA GLU A 187 -9.88 -19.12 16.68
C GLU A 187 -10.27 -20.06 15.51
N GLY A 188 -10.02 -19.66 14.25
CA GLY A 188 -10.34 -20.44 13.05
C GLY A 188 -9.25 -21.43 12.60
N GLY A 189 -8.03 -21.31 13.12
CA GLY A 189 -6.92 -22.21 12.75
C GLY A 189 -5.54 -21.56 12.86
N SER A 190 -4.51 -22.29 12.41
CA SER A 190 -3.13 -21.77 12.44
C SER A 190 -2.91 -20.70 11.36
N VAL A 191 -2.35 -19.56 11.78
CA VAL A 191 -2.04 -18.40 10.92
C VAL A 191 -0.59 -17.96 11.09
N ILE A 192 -0.01 -17.41 10.04
CA ILE A 192 1.30 -16.77 10.02
C ILE A 192 1.08 -15.25 9.98
N GLY A 193 1.73 -14.53 10.88
CA GLY A 193 1.61 -13.07 11.02
C GLY A 193 1.12 -12.67 12.42
N PRO A 194 0.86 -11.38 12.65
CA PRO A 194 0.88 -10.27 11.68
C PRO A 194 2.25 -10.06 11.02
N THR A 195 2.29 -9.83 9.70
CA THR A 195 3.54 -9.49 8.97
C THR A 195 3.36 -8.21 8.18
N ARG A 196 4.37 -7.33 8.26
CA ARG A 196 4.36 -6.05 7.54
C ARG A 196 4.49 -6.23 6.03
N ARG A 197 3.70 -5.46 5.27
CA ARG A 197 3.70 -5.46 3.80
C ARG A 197 3.58 -4.04 3.25
N SER A 198 4.25 -3.77 2.13
CA SER A 198 4.13 -2.51 1.38
C SER A 198 2.79 -2.36 0.65
N GLY A 199 2.03 -3.44 0.51
CA GLY A 199 0.71 -3.44 -0.11
C GLY A 199 -0.06 -4.71 0.21
N MET A 200 -1.36 -4.68 -0.04
CA MET A 200 -2.22 -5.86 0.10
C MET A 200 -1.92 -6.84 -1.03
N ARG A 201 -1.96 -8.14 -0.73
CA ARG A 201 -2.07 -9.18 -1.76
C ARG A 201 -3.50 -9.66 -1.84
N GLN A 202 -4.01 -9.82 -3.05
CA GLN A 202 -5.33 -10.38 -3.31
C GLN A 202 -5.22 -11.85 -3.70
N VAL A 203 -6.28 -12.61 -3.42
CA VAL A 203 -6.39 -14.02 -3.75
C VAL A 203 -7.55 -14.21 -4.70
N TYR A 204 -7.29 -14.80 -5.86
CA TYR A 204 -8.30 -15.10 -6.88
C TYR A 204 -8.48 -16.61 -7.03
N ARG A 205 -9.70 -17.10 -6.80
CA ARG A 205 -10.03 -18.51 -7.04
C ARG A 205 -10.23 -18.75 -8.53
N GLN A 206 -9.42 -19.65 -9.08
CA GLN A 206 -9.53 -20.07 -10.48
C GLN A 206 -10.34 -21.37 -10.58
N HIS A 207 -11.31 -21.37 -11.49
CA HIS A 207 -12.16 -22.53 -11.78
C HIS A 207 -11.70 -23.22 -13.06
N ALA A 208 -11.76 -24.56 -13.09
CA ALA A 208 -11.55 -25.30 -14.33
C ALA A 208 -12.77 -25.10 -15.23
N GLU A 209 -12.56 -24.58 -16.43
CA GLU A 209 -13.59 -24.57 -17.45
C GLU A 209 -14.10 -26.00 -17.69
N GLY A 210 -15.41 -26.20 -17.58
CA GLY A 210 -16.09 -27.45 -17.93
C GLY A 210 -16.03 -28.59 -16.91
N ARG A 211 -15.31 -28.49 -15.78
CA ARG A 211 -15.24 -29.58 -14.78
C ARG A 211 -15.79 -29.26 -13.39
N GLY A 212 -16.33 -28.06 -13.17
CA GLY A 212 -17.03 -27.70 -11.92
C GLY A 212 -16.16 -27.75 -10.65
N GLY A 213 -14.83 -27.85 -10.79
CA GLY A 213 -13.88 -27.97 -9.68
C GLY A 213 -12.98 -26.74 -9.53
N HIS A 214 -12.60 -26.45 -8.29
CA HIS A 214 -11.56 -25.47 -7.97
C HIS A 214 -10.20 -25.99 -8.44
N VAL A 215 -9.43 -25.15 -9.11
CA VAL A 215 -8.12 -25.54 -9.66
C VAL A 215 -6.99 -25.07 -8.75
N ARG A 216 -7.04 -23.80 -8.36
CA ARG A 216 -6.02 -23.15 -7.52
C ARG A 216 -6.48 -21.78 -7.06
N ASP A 217 -5.84 -21.30 -6.01
CA ASP A 217 -5.87 -19.90 -5.61
C ASP A 217 -4.65 -19.18 -6.20
N LEU A 218 -4.89 -18.11 -6.96
CA LEU A 218 -3.87 -17.22 -7.51
C LEU A 218 -3.67 -16.05 -6.55
N VAL A 219 -2.49 -15.97 -5.92
CA VAL A 219 -2.10 -14.83 -5.08
C VAL A 219 -1.33 -13.83 -5.94
N THR A 220 -1.75 -12.57 -5.89
CA THR A 220 -1.13 -11.46 -6.63
C THR A 220 -1.12 -10.20 -5.77
N ASP A 221 -0.25 -9.25 -6.08
CA ASP A 221 -0.32 -7.93 -5.45
C ASP A 221 -1.64 -7.25 -5.85
N PHE A 222 -2.25 -6.51 -4.92
CA PHE A 222 -3.45 -5.73 -5.22
C PHE A 222 -3.04 -4.46 -5.98
N ASP A 223 -3.20 -4.51 -7.30
CA ASP A 223 -2.98 -3.40 -8.22
C ASP A 223 -4.25 -3.10 -9.02
N ASP A 224 -4.18 -2.16 -9.96
CA ASP A 224 -5.31 -1.77 -10.81
C ASP A 224 -5.64 -2.83 -11.89
N ARG A 225 -4.98 -4.00 -11.89
CA ARG A 225 -5.21 -5.04 -12.89
C ARG A 225 -6.16 -6.09 -12.33
N LEU A 226 -7.25 -6.31 -13.06
CA LEU A 226 -8.17 -7.40 -12.76
C LEU A 226 -7.59 -8.73 -13.25
N HIS A 227 -7.42 -9.67 -12.32
CA HIS A 227 -7.01 -11.03 -12.63
C HIS A 227 -8.22 -11.96 -12.81
N PRO A 228 -8.14 -12.98 -13.67
CA PRO A 228 -9.22 -13.93 -13.85
C PRO A 228 -9.41 -14.79 -12.60
N GLY A 229 -10.67 -14.89 -12.16
CA GLY A 229 -11.08 -15.67 -11.00
C GLY A 229 -12.00 -14.89 -10.07
N GLN A 230 -12.48 -15.55 -9.02
CA GLN A 230 -13.28 -14.89 -7.98
C GLN A 230 -12.35 -14.30 -6.91
N PRO A 231 -12.40 -12.99 -6.60
CA PRO A 231 -11.64 -12.43 -5.50
C PRO A 231 -12.13 -13.01 -4.17
N LEU A 232 -11.20 -13.41 -3.31
CA LEU A 232 -11.51 -14.04 -2.03
C LEU A 232 -11.28 -13.09 -0.85
N LEU A 233 -10.42 -12.07 -0.94
CA LEU A 233 -10.41 -11.02 0.08
C LEU A 233 -11.45 -9.96 -0.25
N VAL A 234 -12.35 -9.71 0.68
CA VAL A 234 -13.38 -8.67 0.60
C VAL A 234 -13.18 -7.65 1.72
N PRO A 235 -13.48 -6.36 1.45
CA PRO A 235 -13.44 -5.36 2.50
C PRO A 235 -14.59 -5.60 3.48
N ILE A 236 -14.30 -5.57 4.78
CA ILE A 236 -15.30 -5.54 5.85
C ILE A 236 -15.30 -4.22 6.61
N ILE A 237 -14.20 -3.46 6.55
CA ILE A 237 -14.12 -2.08 7.03
C ILE A 237 -13.34 -1.28 5.98
N LEU A 238 -13.84 -0.10 5.61
CA LEU A 238 -13.13 0.87 4.78
C LEU A 238 -13.15 2.23 5.47
N GLY A 239 -11.98 2.80 5.74
CA GLY A 239 -11.86 4.09 6.45
C GLY A 239 -12.56 4.12 7.81
N GLY A 240 -12.63 2.98 8.51
CA GLY A 240 -13.38 2.83 9.76
C GLY A 240 -14.88 2.56 9.61
N GLU A 241 -15.41 2.53 8.40
CA GLU A 241 -16.82 2.27 8.13
C GLU A 241 -17.06 0.79 7.81
N PRO A 242 -17.95 0.09 8.56
CA PRO A 242 -18.31 -1.29 8.27
C PRO A 242 -18.96 -1.44 6.88
N GLN A 243 -18.56 -2.49 6.16
CA GLN A 243 -19.05 -2.78 4.83
C GLN A 243 -20.13 -3.87 4.87
N ARG A 244 -21.08 -3.79 3.93
CA ARG A 244 -22.06 -4.86 3.73
C ARG A 244 -21.37 -6.03 3.03
N LEU A 245 -21.33 -7.17 3.72
CA LEU A 245 -20.83 -8.39 3.12
C LEU A 245 -21.82 -8.90 2.06
N PRO A 246 -21.33 -9.35 0.90
CA PRO A 246 -22.21 -10.02 -0.05
C PRO A 246 -22.65 -11.36 0.57
N VAL A 247 -23.96 -11.62 0.55
CA VAL A 247 -24.50 -12.90 0.98
C VAL A 247 -24.29 -13.90 -0.16
N PHE A 248 -23.40 -14.87 0.04
CA PHE A 248 -23.22 -15.97 -0.90
C PHE A 248 -24.04 -17.16 -0.44
N ALA A 249 -24.90 -17.70 -1.31
CA ALA A 249 -25.57 -18.97 -1.04
C ALA A 249 -24.52 -20.07 -0.86
N GLN A 250 -24.60 -20.83 0.24
CA GLN A 250 -23.71 -21.97 0.48
C GLN A 250 -23.85 -22.97 -0.67
N GLY A 251 -22.73 -23.38 -1.25
CA GLY A 251 -22.69 -24.41 -2.31
C GLY A 251 -22.97 -23.92 -3.72
N GLU A 252 -23.43 -22.68 -3.93
CA GLU A 252 -23.48 -22.13 -5.29
C GLU A 252 -22.09 -21.60 -5.70
N PRO A 253 -21.63 -21.88 -6.93
CA PRO A 253 -20.53 -21.10 -7.50
C PRO A 253 -20.99 -19.65 -7.45
N ALA A 254 -20.18 -18.77 -6.86
CA ALA A 254 -20.50 -17.36 -6.88
C ALA A 254 -20.68 -16.97 -8.34
N ARG A 255 -21.91 -16.62 -8.73
CA ARG A 255 -22.10 -15.91 -9.99
C ARG A 255 -21.25 -14.66 -9.89
N ALA A 256 -20.58 -14.30 -10.97
CA ALA A 256 -19.86 -13.03 -11.06
C ALA A 256 -20.89 -11.90 -10.95
N THR A 257 -21.34 -11.62 -9.74
CA THR A 257 -21.95 -10.35 -9.40
C THR A 257 -20.78 -9.39 -9.44
N GLU A 258 -20.90 -8.35 -10.26
CA GLU A 258 -19.93 -7.27 -10.30
C GLU A 258 -19.80 -6.71 -8.89
N VAL A 259 -18.74 -7.13 -8.18
CA VAL A 259 -18.32 -6.46 -6.97
C VAL A 259 -17.67 -5.18 -7.49
N VAL A 260 -18.48 -4.14 -7.63
CA VAL A 260 -17.99 -2.81 -7.95
C VAL A 260 -17.16 -2.37 -6.75
N PHE A 261 -15.85 -2.53 -6.87
CA PHE A 261 -14.91 -1.91 -5.97
C PHE A 261 -14.96 -0.42 -6.29
N ASP A 262 -15.55 0.37 -5.40
CA ASP A 262 -15.51 1.81 -5.53
C ASP A 262 -14.07 2.28 -5.23
N THR A 263 -13.25 2.35 -6.28
CA THR A 263 -11.88 2.88 -6.21
C THR A 263 -11.84 4.39 -5.95
N ALA A 264 -12.99 5.06 -5.89
CA ALA A 264 -13.08 6.52 -5.72
C ALA A 264 -12.59 7.05 -4.35
N LEU A 265 -12.23 6.19 -3.39
CA LEU A 265 -11.68 6.62 -2.10
C LEU A 265 -10.23 7.12 -2.16
N THR A 266 -9.54 7.07 -3.31
CA THR A 266 -8.19 7.64 -3.44
C THR A 266 -8.15 9.16 -3.70
N ASP A 267 -9.24 9.79 -4.17
CA ASP A 267 -9.23 11.20 -4.64
C ASP A 267 -10.10 12.18 -3.82
N GLY A 268 -10.71 11.74 -2.71
CA GLY A 268 -11.65 12.54 -1.92
C GLY A 268 -11.03 13.46 -0.86
N CYS A 269 -10.07 14.34 -1.18
CA CYS A 269 -9.65 15.39 -0.23
C CYS A 269 -9.34 16.77 -0.84
N GLU A 270 -9.97 17.12 -1.96
CA GLU A 270 -10.00 18.51 -2.43
C GLU A 270 -11.39 18.89 -2.93
N ARG A 271 -12.23 19.48 -2.05
CA ARG A 271 -13.16 20.58 -2.37
C ARG A 271 -14.02 20.96 -1.16
N THR A 272 -13.57 21.97 -0.41
CA THR A 272 -14.41 23.01 0.21
C THR A 272 -13.53 24.19 0.67
N ARG A 273 -13.10 25.05 -0.26
CA ARG A 273 -12.82 26.45 0.08
C ARG A 273 -14.00 27.28 -0.38
N GLY A 274 -14.81 27.67 0.59
CA GLY A 274 -15.99 28.51 0.42
C GLY A 274 -15.63 29.87 -0.19
N ALA A 275 -16.55 30.31 -1.05
CA ALA A 275 -16.56 31.62 -1.66
C ALA A 275 -16.53 32.73 -0.60
N ARG A 276 -15.72 33.77 -0.85
CA ARG A 276 -15.85 35.06 -0.15
C ARG A 276 -17.12 35.75 -0.65
N PRO A 277 -17.93 36.36 0.23
CA PRO A 277 -18.99 37.26 -0.21
C PRO A 277 -18.35 38.56 -0.71
N SER A 278 -18.70 38.95 -1.94
CA SER A 278 -18.49 40.31 -2.45
C SER A 278 -19.51 41.26 -1.84
N MET A 279 -19.02 42.42 -1.38
CA MET A 279 -19.82 43.65 -1.21
C MET A 279 -20.39 44.10 -2.55
#